data_AF-A0A370I9H9-F1
#
_entry.id   AF-A0A370I9H9-F1
#
_cell.length_a   1.000
_cell.length_b   1.000
_cell.length_c   1.000
_cell.angle_alpha   90.00
_cell.angle_beta   90.00
_cell.angle_gamma   90.00
#
_symmetry.space_group_name_H-M   'P 1'
#
loop_
_entity.id
_entity.type
_entity.pdbx_description
1 polymer ?
#
loop_
_entity_poly.entity_id
_entity_poly.type
_entity_poly.pdbx_seq_one_letter_code
_entity_poly.pdbx_strand_id
1 'polypeptide(L)'
;MRGVTTVLVAAALAVAAPDSGSAHATEIRIDQHESVRTPDGFALTVSSADTRVRAVPALDGNPLSREAFVDGIGIGSVDGPIGARVRGAILDVGLEFARPATLWGVQLIGNAPAANITIGPTVAVDPTGAVAPGGSVGSGGTAWPEEDAKVVIDPGGVVDRSLAKFAMTSSAAYADLSGTRVAVTAALGPVSVRMYVRMVLFTDNGPTSAVVYGAPVTL
;
A
#
# COMPACT_ATOMS: atom_id res chain seq x y z
N MET A 1 29.95 84.65 5.48
CA MET A 1 29.64 84.30 6.89
C MET A 1 29.85 82.81 7.05
N ARG A 2 30.57 82.42 8.10
CA ARG A 2 31.01 81.06 8.42
C ARG A 2 29.82 80.20 8.89
N GLY A 3 29.84 78.90 8.61
CA GLY A 3 28.84 77.94 9.11
C GLY A 3 29.26 76.50 8.81
N VAL A 4 30.29 76.00 9.49
CA VAL A 4 30.21 74.90 10.48
C VAL A 4 30.05 73.52 9.82
N THR A 5 31.19 72.84 9.73
CA THR A 5 31.37 71.41 9.53
C THR A 5 30.85 70.65 10.74
N THR A 6 29.89 69.75 10.55
CA THR A 6 29.51 68.74 11.55
C THR A 6 29.92 67.36 11.02
N VAL A 7 30.98 66.81 11.60
CA VAL A 7 31.39 65.41 11.41
C VAL A 7 30.54 64.57 12.37
N LEU A 8 29.66 63.74 11.82
CA LEU A 8 28.96 62.69 12.56
C LEU A 8 29.74 61.38 12.38
N VAL A 9 30.49 61.00 13.42
CA VAL A 9 31.05 59.65 13.55
C VAL A 9 29.91 58.74 13.99
N ALA A 10 29.40 57.90 13.08
CA ALA A 10 28.48 56.83 13.41
C ALA A 10 29.25 55.51 13.46
N ALA A 11 29.34 54.94 14.67
CA ALA A 11 29.97 53.66 14.94
C ALA A 11 29.26 52.52 14.18
N ALA A 12 30.04 51.64 13.57
CA ALA A 12 29.57 50.43 12.93
C ALA A 12 29.07 49.42 13.98
N LEU A 13 27.75 49.17 14.00
CA LEU A 13 27.18 47.97 14.60
C LEU A 13 27.10 46.90 13.49
N ALA A 14 28.07 45.98 13.48
CA ALA A 14 27.97 44.75 12.73
C ALA A 14 26.86 43.89 13.36
N VAL A 15 25.66 43.95 12.79
CA VAL A 15 24.61 42.96 13.06
C VAL A 15 25.09 41.64 12.44
N ALA A 16 25.48 40.70 13.29
CA ALA A 16 25.59 39.31 12.89
C ALA A 16 24.21 38.86 12.40
N ALA A 17 24.07 38.65 11.10
CA ALA A 17 22.89 38.00 10.56
C ALA A 17 22.82 36.59 11.16
N PRO A 18 21.67 36.14 11.68
CA PRO A 18 21.49 34.73 11.96
C PRO A 18 21.65 33.99 10.64
N ASP A 19 22.64 33.12 10.60
CA ASP A 19 22.76 31.96 9.74
C ASP A 19 21.38 31.28 9.66
N SER A 20 20.66 31.57 8.58
CA SER A 20 19.47 30.85 8.21
C SER A 20 19.89 29.41 7.92
N GLY A 21 19.87 28.58 8.96
CA GLY A 21 20.01 27.14 8.84
C GLY A 21 19.09 26.67 7.72
N SER A 22 19.68 26.15 6.65
CA SER A 22 18.92 25.59 5.55
C SER A 22 18.14 24.40 6.11
N ALA A 23 16.86 24.60 6.40
CA ALA A 23 15.96 23.51 6.66
C ALA A 23 15.89 22.68 5.37
N HIS A 24 16.63 21.57 5.34
CA HIS A 24 16.43 20.54 4.33
C HIS A 24 15.04 19.94 4.59
N ALA A 25 14.01 20.52 3.98
CA ALA A 25 12.75 19.83 3.85
C ALA A 25 13.02 18.58 3.00
N THR A 26 12.77 17.40 3.56
CA THR A 26 12.71 16.18 2.76
C THR A 26 11.66 16.41 1.67
N GLU A 27 12.11 16.52 0.42
CA GLU A 27 11.21 16.67 -0.71
C GLU A 27 10.47 15.35 -0.93
N ILE A 28 9.15 15.37 -0.75
CA ILE A 28 8.28 14.23 -1.05
C ILE A 28 8.01 14.26 -2.56
N ARG A 29 8.48 13.24 -3.29
CA ARG A 29 8.23 13.16 -4.74
C ARG A 29 6.90 12.48 -5.01
N ILE A 30 5.95 13.24 -5.55
CA ILE A 30 4.68 12.68 -6.03
C ILE A 30 4.94 11.84 -7.28
N ASP A 31 4.63 10.55 -7.25
CA ASP A 31 4.77 9.66 -8.39
C ASP A 31 3.51 9.65 -9.26
N GLN A 32 2.34 9.56 -8.62
CA GLN A 32 1.03 9.55 -9.28
C GLN A 32 0.04 10.33 -8.42
N HIS A 33 -0.91 10.99 -9.07
CA HIS A 33 -2.01 11.67 -8.38
C HIS A 33 -3.26 11.68 -9.24
N GLU A 34 -4.40 11.76 -8.59
CA GLU A 34 -5.69 11.95 -9.23
C GLU A 34 -6.51 12.94 -8.41
N SER A 35 -7.28 13.79 -9.10
CA SER A 35 -8.25 14.66 -8.47
C SER A 35 -9.64 14.44 -9.05
N VAL A 36 -10.61 14.14 -8.19
CA VAL A 36 -12.01 13.89 -8.56
C VAL A 36 -12.87 14.98 -7.94
N ARG A 37 -13.68 15.65 -8.77
CA ARG A 37 -14.71 16.58 -8.29
C ARG A 37 -16.03 15.87 -8.09
N THR A 38 -16.66 16.14 -6.96
CA THR A 38 -18.00 15.68 -6.66
C THR A 38 -19.04 16.65 -7.23
N PRO A 39 -20.27 16.18 -7.52
CA PRO A 39 -21.35 17.06 -8.00
C PRO A 39 -21.73 18.18 -7.01
N ASP A 40 -21.46 17.99 -5.73
CA ASP A 40 -21.70 18.97 -4.66
C ASP A 40 -20.50 19.90 -4.39
N GLY A 41 -19.48 19.86 -5.26
CA GLY A 41 -18.44 20.87 -5.34
C GLY A 41 -17.17 20.59 -4.51
N PHE A 42 -17.05 19.42 -3.89
CA PHE A 42 -15.80 19.00 -3.25
C PHE A 42 -14.79 18.52 -4.31
N ALA A 43 -13.51 18.64 -3.97
CA ALA A 43 -12.40 18.08 -4.73
C ALA A 43 -11.63 17.10 -3.82
N LEU A 44 -11.66 15.82 -4.18
CA LEU A 44 -10.83 14.80 -3.55
C LEU A 44 -9.53 14.71 -4.34
N THR A 45 -8.39 14.75 -3.65
CA THR A 45 -7.09 14.48 -4.27
C THR A 45 -6.45 13.30 -3.56
N VAL A 46 -6.04 12.31 -4.34
CA VAL A 46 -5.27 11.16 -3.85
C VAL A 46 -3.92 11.16 -4.55
N SER A 47 -2.88 10.80 -3.84
CA SER A 47 -1.52 10.76 -4.38
C SER A 47 -0.72 9.63 -3.78
N SER A 48 0.10 8.99 -4.61
CA SER A 48 1.18 8.11 -4.17
C SER A 48 2.51 8.83 -4.35
N ALA A 49 3.38 8.76 -3.36
CA ALA A 49 4.66 9.42 -3.36
C ALA A 49 5.78 8.49 -2.86
N ASP A 50 6.99 8.75 -3.34
CA ASP A 50 8.22 8.03 -3.01
C ASP A 50 8.08 6.49 -3.02
N THR A 51 7.28 5.99 -3.97
CA THR A 51 6.98 4.58 -4.11
C THR A 51 8.21 3.85 -4.61
N ARG A 52 8.70 2.88 -3.84
CA ARG A 52 9.82 2.04 -4.21
C ARG A 52 9.57 0.61 -3.78
N VAL A 53 9.78 -0.33 -4.71
CA VAL A 53 9.73 -1.77 -4.44
C VAL A 53 11.12 -2.34 -4.62
N ARG A 54 11.58 -3.13 -3.66
CA ARG A 54 12.90 -3.75 -3.66
C ARG A 54 12.75 -5.24 -3.42
N ALA A 55 12.80 -6.01 -4.51
CA ALA A 55 12.80 -7.46 -4.44
C ALA A 55 14.04 -7.95 -3.68
N VAL A 56 13.84 -8.99 -2.87
CA VAL A 56 14.91 -9.67 -2.12
C VAL A 56 14.72 -11.18 -2.25
N PRO A 57 15.79 -11.99 -2.10
CA PRO A 57 15.65 -13.43 -1.97
C PRO A 57 14.65 -13.76 -0.86
N ALA A 58 13.75 -14.71 -1.13
CA ALA A 58 12.76 -15.13 -0.14
C ALA A 58 13.44 -15.73 1.09
N LEU A 59 13.04 -15.28 2.28
CA LEU A 59 13.67 -15.71 3.52
C LEU A 59 13.47 -17.21 3.80
N ASP A 60 12.38 -17.79 3.28
CA ASP A 60 12.05 -19.21 3.43
C ASP A 60 12.88 -20.13 2.50
N GLY A 61 13.67 -19.56 1.59
CA GLY A 61 14.46 -20.31 0.61
C GLY A 61 13.64 -21.05 -0.45
N ASN A 62 12.32 -20.81 -0.51
CA ASN A 62 11.43 -21.52 -1.43
C ASN A 62 11.48 -20.87 -2.83
N PRO A 63 11.78 -21.62 -3.90
CA PRO A 63 11.81 -21.08 -5.27
C PRO A 63 10.46 -20.55 -5.77
N LEU A 64 9.35 -20.93 -5.12
CA LEU A 64 8.00 -20.47 -5.42
C LEU A 64 7.56 -19.27 -4.57
N SER A 65 8.44 -18.80 -3.68
CA SER A 65 8.22 -17.61 -2.88
C SER A 65 8.88 -16.39 -3.53
N ARG A 66 8.24 -15.24 -3.37
CA ARG A 66 8.75 -13.92 -3.75
C ARG A 66 8.66 -13.03 -2.53
N GLU A 67 9.69 -12.23 -2.31
CA GLU A 67 9.75 -11.31 -1.17
C GLU A 67 10.25 -9.94 -1.62
N ALA A 68 9.71 -8.88 -1.03
CA ALA A 68 10.14 -7.52 -1.30
C ALA A 68 9.96 -6.63 -0.07
N PHE A 69 10.72 -5.53 -0.06
CA PHE A 69 10.42 -4.37 0.77
C PHE A 69 9.76 -3.29 -0.08
N VAL A 70 8.68 -2.73 0.41
CA VAL A 70 7.95 -1.64 -0.20
C VAL A 70 8.08 -0.41 0.67
N ASP A 71 8.50 0.67 0.05
CA ASP A 71 8.52 2.02 0.60
C ASP A 71 7.50 2.86 -0.19
N GLY A 72 6.84 3.81 0.46
CA GLY A 72 5.90 4.70 -0.20
C GLY A 72 4.97 5.42 0.77
N ILE A 73 4.46 6.56 0.31
CA ILE A 73 3.55 7.41 1.07
C ILE A 73 2.25 7.54 0.28
N GLY A 74 1.13 7.18 0.91
CA GLY A 74 -0.20 7.47 0.39
C GLY A 74 -0.74 8.73 1.01
N ILE A 75 -1.13 9.70 0.19
CA ILE A 75 -1.63 11.01 0.62
C ILE A 75 -3.05 11.17 0.13
N GLY A 76 -3.90 11.71 0.99
CA GLY A 76 -5.26 12.06 0.67
C GLY A 76 -5.62 13.45 1.17
N SER A 77 -6.25 14.26 0.33
CA SER A 77 -6.83 15.53 0.73
C SER A 77 -8.22 15.75 0.16
N VAL A 78 -9.00 16.56 0.87
CA VAL A 78 -10.35 16.98 0.51
C VAL A 78 -10.39 18.50 0.62
N ASP A 79 -10.71 19.15 -0.49
CA ASP A 79 -11.05 20.57 -0.54
C ASP A 79 -12.54 20.72 -0.82
N GLY A 80 -13.17 21.76 -0.28
CA GLY A 80 -14.61 21.92 -0.34
C GLY A 80 -15.07 23.37 -0.38
N PRO A 81 -16.30 23.63 -0.86
CA PRO A 81 -16.87 24.97 -0.84
C PRO A 81 -16.99 25.51 0.59
N ILE A 82 -16.88 26.82 0.75
CA ILE A 82 -17.04 27.47 2.05
C ILE A 82 -18.42 27.12 2.63
N GLY A 83 -18.43 26.57 3.84
CA GLY A 83 -19.65 26.20 4.56
C GLY A 83 -20.22 24.81 4.23
N ALA A 84 -19.60 24.07 3.31
CA ALA A 84 -20.00 22.70 3.00
C ALA A 84 -19.62 21.72 4.13
N ARG A 85 -20.49 20.73 4.39
CA ARG A 85 -20.28 19.75 5.48
C ARG A 85 -19.84 18.40 4.91
N VAL A 86 -18.68 17.93 5.38
CA VAL A 86 -18.22 16.55 5.17
C VAL A 86 -18.75 15.67 6.30
N ARG A 87 -19.29 14.49 5.98
CA ARG A 87 -19.71 13.47 6.98
C ARG A 87 -18.52 12.69 7.52
N GLY A 88 -17.54 12.47 6.66
CA GLY A 88 -16.27 11.85 6.98
C GLY A 88 -15.53 11.51 5.68
N ALA A 89 -14.26 11.18 5.79
CA ALA A 89 -13.49 10.62 4.70
C ALA A 89 -12.67 9.44 5.24
N ILE A 90 -12.44 8.43 4.40
CA ILE A 90 -11.61 7.27 4.72
C ILE A 90 -10.46 7.25 3.72
N LEU A 91 -9.23 7.17 4.23
CA LEU A 91 -8.03 6.90 3.45
C LEU A 91 -7.65 5.44 3.63
N ASP A 92 -7.40 4.75 2.52
CA ASP A 92 -7.03 3.34 2.43
C ASP A 92 -5.82 3.20 1.51
N VAL A 93 -4.68 2.83 2.09
CA VAL A 93 -3.40 2.67 1.40
C VAL A 93 -2.98 1.22 1.50
N GLY A 94 -2.66 0.62 0.36
CA GLY A 94 -2.37 -0.80 0.30
C GLY A 94 -1.61 -1.21 -0.95
N LEU A 95 -1.50 -2.53 -1.13
CA LEU A 95 -0.78 -3.15 -2.24
C LEU A 95 -1.69 -4.10 -3.01
N GLU A 96 -1.51 -4.16 -4.31
CA GLU A 96 -2.08 -5.19 -5.16
C GLU A 96 -0.99 -6.13 -5.65
N PHE A 97 -1.31 -7.42 -5.66
CA PHE A 97 -0.44 -8.50 -6.10
C PHE A 97 -1.08 -9.23 -7.26
N ALA A 98 -0.44 -9.23 -8.41
CA ALA A 98 -0.86 -9.98 -9.58
C ALA A 98 0.00 -11.23 -9.74
N ARG A 99 -0.64 -12.38 -9.95
CA ARG A 99 0.05 -13.64 -10.28
C ARG A 99 -0.72 -14.45 -11.34
N PRO A 100 -0.05 -15.19 -12.22
CA PRO A 100 -0.70 -16.04 -13.23
C PRO A 100 -1.39 -17.28 -12.67
N ALA A 101 -0.82 -17.91 -11.65
CA ALA A 101 -1.35 -19.11 -11.00
C ALA A 101 -0.74 -19.32 -9.60
N THR A 102 -1.35 -20.19 -8.79
CA THR A 102 -0.77 -20.63 -7.52
C THR A 102 -0.89 -22.13 -7.33
N LEU A 103 0.08 -22.75 -6.65
CA LEU A 103 0.04 -24.19 -6.33
C LEU A 103 -0.91 -24.55 -5.19
N TRP A 104 -1.26 -23.57 -4.36
CA TRP A 104 -2.21 -23.68 -3.24
C TRP A 104 -2.51 -22.28 -2.69
N GLY A 105 -3.56 -22.14 -1.87
CA GLY A 105 -4.00 -20.85 -1.33
C GLY A 105 -2.85 -20.01 -0.75
N VAL A 106 -2.79 -18.73 -1.13
CA VAL A 106 -1.62 -17.89 -0.87
C VAL A 106 -1.65 -17.18 0.46
N GLN A 107 -0.55 -17.32 1.19
CA GLN A 107 -0.23 -16.53 2.36
C GLN A 107 0.50 -15.25 1.94
N LEU A 108 -0.07 -14.10 2.29
CA LEU A 108 0.62 -12.81 2.27
C LEU A 108 1.02 -12.47 3.69
N ILE A 109 2.33 -12.35 3.92
CA ILE A 109 2.89 -11.95 5.22
C ILE A 109 3.42 -10.54 5.04
N GLY A 110 2.88 -9.59 5.80
CA GLY A 110 3.33 -8.21 5.78
C GLY A 110 3.38 -7.58 7.16
N ASN A 111 4.42 -6.76 7.39
CA ASN A 111 4.65 -6.04 8.64
C ASN A 111 4.32 -4.56 8.41
N ALA A 112 3.04 -4.23 8.24
CA ALA A 112 2.59 -2.83 8.16
C ALA A 112 2.18 -2.31 9.56
N PRO A 113 2.22 -0.98 9.81
CA PRO A 113 1.98 -0.38 11.13
C PRO A 113 0.62 -0.71 11.78
N ALA A 114 -0.32 -1.31 11.05
CA ALA A 114 -1.65 -1.67 11.53
C ALA A 114 -2.11 -3.11 11.22
N ALA A 115 -1.21 -4.05 10.90
CA ALA A 115 -1.65 -5.35 10.39
C ALA A 115 -0.82 -6.55 10.91
N ASN A 116 -1.38 -7.27 11.86
CA ASN A 116 -1.18 -8.71 12.03
C ASN A 116 -2.14 -9.45 11.09
N ILE A 117 -1.84 -9.50 9.78
CA ILE A 117 -2.68 -10.20 8.81
C ILE A 117 -2.09 -11.58 8.52
N THR A 118 -2.75 -12.62 9.04
CA THR A 118 -2.51 -14.02 8.69
C THR A 118 -3.66 -14.48 7.79
N ILE A 119 -3.37 -14.81 6.53
CA ILE A 119 -4.32 -15.51 5.64
C ILE A 119 -3.70 -16.87 5.34
N GLY A 120 -4.16 -17.87 6.08
CA GLY A 120 -3.83 -19.27 5.85
C GLY A 120 -4.59 -19.85 4.66
N PRO A 121 -4.26 -21.09 4.26
CA PRO A 121 -4.88 -21.74 3.11
C PRO A 121 -6.39 -21.88 3.32
N THR A 122 -7.20 -21.46 2.34
CA THR A 122 -8.53 -22.05 2.16
C THR A 122 -8.30 -23.47 1.66
N VAL A 123 -8.38 -24.45 2.55
CA VAL A 123 -8.63 -25.83 2.14
C VAL A 123 -10.03 -25.83 1.54
N ALA A 124 -10.12 -26.02 0.23
CA ALA A 124 -11.34 -26.49 -0.38
C ALA A 124 -11.55 -27.92 0.14
N VAL A 125 -12.32 -28.06 1.21
CA VAL A 125 -12.98 -29.33 1.50
C VAL A 125 -14.00 -29.49 0.39
N ASP A 126 -13.79 -30.47 -0.47
CA ASP A 126 -14.81 -30.93 -1.41
C ASP A 126 -16.09 -31.29 -0.60
N PRO A 127 -17.22 -30.60 -0.81
CA PRO A 127 -18.48 -30.94 -0.13
C PRO A 127 -19.20 -32.11 -0.81
N THR A 128 -18.63 -32.72 -1.86
CA THR A 128 -19.16 -33.96 -2.42
C THR A 128 -18.63 -35.16 -1.64
N GLY A 129 -19.18 -35.31 -0.43
CA GLY A 129 -19.20 -36.58 0.26
C GLY A 129 -19.85 -37.64 -0.61
N ALA A 130 -19.05 -38.34 -1.41
CA ALA A 130 -19.41 -39.65 -1.93
C ALA A 130 -19.12 -40.67 -0.82
N VAL A 131 -20.05 -40.78 0.12
CA VAL A 131 -20.19 -42.01 0.91
C VAL A 131 -20.68 -43.08 -0.07
N ALA A 132 -19.78 -43.97 -0.50
CA ALA A 132 -20.21 -45.24 -1.09
C ALA A 132 -20.70 -46.15 0.05
N PRO A 133 -21.95 -46.65 0.03
CA PRO A 133 -22.47 -47.52 1.07
C PRO A 133 -21.94 -48.95 0.86
N GLY A 134 -21.29 -49.50 1.89
CA GLY A 134 -20.94 -50.92 1.96
C GLY A 134 -19.60 -51.26 1.31
N GLY A 135 -18.56 -51.37 2.13
CA GLY A 135 -17.24 -51.82 1.69
C GLY A 135 -16.25 -51.84 2.84
N SER A 136 -16.28 -52.91 3.64
CA SER A 136 -15.14 -53.30 4.47
C SER A 136 -13.91 -53.54 3.60
N VAL A 137 -12.72 -53.24 4.13
CA VAL A 137 -11.51 -54.09 4.15
C VAL A 137 -10.29 -53.21 4.38
N GLY A 138 -9.66 -53.40 5.54
CA GLY A 138 -8.28 -53.02 5.75
C GLY A 138 -7.33 -54.12 5.30
N SER A 139 -6.06 -53.72 5.20
CA SER A 139 -4.85 -54.57 5.11
C SER A 139 -4.56 -55.27 3.78
N GLY A 140 -3.38 -54.97 3.22
CA GLY A 140 -2.73 -55.76 2.17
C GLY A 140 -1.85 -54.91 1.26
N GLY A 141 -0.57 -54.75 1.61
CA GLY A 141 0.37 -53.89 0.86
C GLY A 141 0.80 -54.43 -0.50
N THR A 142 1.53 -53.59 -1.26
CA THR A 142 2.68 -53.92 -2.14
C THR A 142 3.19 -52.64 -2.84
N ALA A 143 4.52 -52.48 -2.90
CA ALA A 143 5.34 -51.73 -3.86
C ALA A 143 5.10 -50.21 -4.12
N TRP A 144 6.17 -49.41 -3.90
CA TRP A 144 6.36 -48.00 -4.31
C TRP A 144 6.74 -47.87 -5.82
N PRO A 145 6.73 -46.69 -6.49
CA PRO A 145 6.25 -45.34 -6.12
C PRO A 145 5.19 -44.81 -7.14
N GLU A 146 4.91 -43.50 -7.16
CA GLU A 146 3.99 -42.80 -8.09
C GLU A 146 2.53 -42.74 -7.63
N GLU A 147 2.33 -42.28 -6.41
CA GLU A 147 1.15 -41.46 -6.19
C GLU A 147 1.33 -40.18 -7.01
N ASP A 148 0.58 -40.11 -8.11
CA ASP A 148 0.26 -38.88 -8.83
C ASP A 148 -0.09 -37.81 -7.78
N ALA A 149 0.92 -37.06 -7.34
CA ALA A 149 0.71 -35.87 -6.56
C ALA A 149 -0.07 -34.94 -7.48
N LYS A 150 -1.39 -34.98 -7.38
CA LYS A 150 -2.28 -34.09 -8.10
C LYS A 150 -2.06 -32.71 -7.50
N VAL A 151 -1.09 -32.02 -8.06
CA VAL A 151 -0.81 -30.63 -7.80
C VAL A 151 -2.01 -29.84 -8.32
N VAL A 152 -2.86 -29.39 -7.41
CA VAL A 152 -3.99 -28.53 -7.75
C VAL A 152 -3.45 -27.14 -8.02
N ILE A 153 -3.61 -26.65 -9.24
CA ILE A 153 -3.22 -25.29 -9.62
C ILE A 153 -4.46 -24.43 -9.58
N ASP A 154 -4.51 -23.48 -8.66
CA ASP A 154 -5.58 -22.49 -8.62
C ASP A 154 -5.34 -21.39 -9.67
N PRO A 155 -6.41 -20.88 -10.31
CA PRO A 155 -6.32 -19.75 -11.21
C PRO A 155 -5.65 -18.54 -10.52
N GLY A 156 -4.75 -17.88 -11.25
CA GLY A 156 -4.18 -16.62 -10.79
C GLY A 156 -5.17 -15.46 -10.83
N GLY A 157 -4.70 -14.30 -10.41
CA GLY A 157 -5.51 -13.10 -10.33
C GLY A 157 -4.76 -11.96 -9.65
N VAL A 158 -5.48 -10.85 -9.48
CA VAL A 158 -5.03 -9.68 -8.72
C VAL A 158 -5.67 -9.74 -7.34
N VAL A 159 -4.87 -9.58 -6.29
CA VAL A 159 -5.31 -9.59 -4.90
C VAL A 159 -4.88 -8.30 -4.24
N ASP A 160 -5.80 -7.56 -3.63
CA ASP A 160 -5.52 -6.34 -2.89
C ASP A 160 -5.35 -6.61 -1.38
N ARG A 161 -4.47 -5.84 -0.75
CA ARG A 161 -4.23 -5.85 0.70
C ARG A 161 -4.14 -4.43 1.21
N SER A 162 -5.11 -4.04 2.03
CA SER A 162 -5.10 -2.80 2.79
C SER A 162 -4.04 -2.90 3.90
N LEU A 163 -3.13 -1.94 3.95
CA LEU A 163 -2.06 -1.88 4.95
C LEU A 163 -2.30 -0.78 5.99
N ALA A 164 -2.88 0.33 5.56
CA ALA A 164 -3.30 1.42 6.43
C ALA A 164 -4.68 1.92 5.99
N LYS A 165 -5.67 1.79 6.87
CA LYS A 165 -7.02 2.25 6.62
C LYS A 165 -7.57 2.98 7.84
N PHE A 166 -7.92 4.25 7.67
CA PHE A 166 -8.38 5.07 8.78
C PHE A 166 -9.31 6.18 8.30
N ALA A 167 -10.15 6.64 9.23
CA ALA A 167 -10.97 7.82 9.02
C ALA A 167 -10.10 9.09 9.15
N MET A 168 -10.21 10.01 8.20
CA MET A 168 -9.52 11.29 8.23
C MET A 168 -10.17 12.19 9.28
N THR A 169 -9.33 12.78 10.14
CA THR A 169 -9.74 13.76 11.16
C THR A 169 -9.53 15.20 10.70
N SER A 170 -8.77 15.40 9.63
CA SER A 170 -8.42 16.67 9.01
C SER A 170 -8.71 16.64 7.50
N SER A 171 -8.65 17.80 6.84
CA SER A 171 -8.83 17.93 5.39
C SER A 171 -7.74 17.23 4.57
N ALA A 172 -6.60 16.92 5.17
CA ALA A 172 -5.55 16.10 4.57
C ALA A 172 -5.02 15.08 5.57
N ALA A 173 -4.61 13.91 5.08
CA ALA A 173 -3.98 12.87 5.85
C ALA A 173 -3.02 12.06 4.97
N TYR A 174 -2.10 11.34 5.59
CA TYR A 174 -1.15 10.48 4.91
C TYR A 174 -0.93 9.18 5.66
N ALA A 175 -0.52 8.14 4.94
CA ALA A 175 -0.02 6.90 5.47
C ALA A 175 1.38 6.65 4.91
N ASP A 176 2.34 6.39 5.78
CA ASP A 176 3.70 6.02 5.41
C ASP A 176 3.85 4.50 5.53
N LEU A 177 4.24 3.86 4.43
CA LEU A 177 4.47 2.41 4.33
C LEU A 177 5.96 2.06 4.27
N SER A 178 6.86 3.01 4.55
CA SER A 178 8.32 2.79 4.53
C SER A 178 8.74 1.55 5.31
N GLY A 179 9.55 0.70 4.68
CA GLY A 179 10.06 -0.53 5.25
C GLY A 179 9.04 -1.68 5.34
N THR A 180 7.90 -1.59 4.67
CA THR A 180 6.91 -2.68 4.69
C THR A 180 7.46 -3.91 3.96
N ARG A 181 7.68 -5.00 4.69
CA ARG A 181 8.00 -6.31 4.10
C ARG A 181 6.74 -6.93 3.51
N VAL A 182 6.87 -7.56 2.35
CA VAL A 182 5.83 -8.38 1.73
C VAL A 182 6.41 -9.70 1.24
N ALA A 183 5.69 -10.79 1.46
CA ALA A 183 6.01 -12.10 0.90
C ALA A 183 4.77 -12.71 0.23
N VAL A 184 4.98 -13.32 -0.93
CA VAL A 184 3.99 -14.07 -1.71
C VAL A 184 4.55 -15.47 -1.92
N THR A 185 3.87 -16.49 -1.39
CA THR A 185 4.28 -17.89 -1.54
C THR A 185 3.41 -18.63 -2.55
N ALA A 186 3.83 -19.85 -2.91
CA ALA A 186 3.16 -20.76 -3.85
C ALA A 186 2.90 -20.17 -5.25
N ALA A 187 3.60 -19.10 -5.63
CA ALA A 187 3.37 -18.40 -6.88
C ALA A 187 4.00 -19.15 -8.06
N LEU A 188 3.19 -19.42 -9.08
CA LEU A 188 3.64 -19.95 -10.36
C LEU A 188 3.76 -18.82 -11.37
N GLY A 189 5.01 -18.53 -11.75
CA GLY A 189 5.35 -17.47 -12.70
C GLY A 189 5.74 -16.15 -12.03
N PRO A 190 5.84 -15.05 -12.82
CA PRO A 190 6.19 -13.75 -12.29
C PRO A 190 5.09 -13.22 -11.37
N VAL A 191 5.48 -12.61 -10.24
CA VAL A 191 4.57 -11.89 -9.35
C VAL A 191 4.80 -10.41 -9.58
N SER A 192 3.73 -9.64 -9.78
CA SER A 192 3.83 -8.18 -9.85
C SER A 192 3.16 -7.55 -8.63
N VAL A 193 3.76 -6.50 -8.10
CA VAL A 193 3.21 -5.73 -6.98
C VAL A 193 3.08 -4.26 -7.36
N ARG A 194 2.00 -3.60 -6.93
CA ARG A 194 1.86 -2.15 -7.04
C ARG A 194 1.16 -1.58 -5.81
N MET A 195 1.49 -0.33 -5.47
CA MET A 195 0.76 0.40 -4.44
C MET A 195 -0.54 0.97 -4.99
N TYR A 196 -1.57 1.03 -4.15
CA TYR A 196 -2.77 1.81 -4.39
C TYR A 196 -3.02 2.77 -3.23
N VAL A 197 -3.62 3.91 -3.56
CA VAL A 197 -4.09 4.90 -2.59
C VAL A 197 -5.53 5.21 -2.96
N ARG A 198 -6.45 4.86 -2.06
CA ARG A 198 -7.89 5.04 -2.25
C ARG A 198 -8.43 5.95 -1.17
N MET A 199 -9.21 6.94 -1.57
CA MET A 199 -10.00 7.75 -0.65
C MET A 199 -11.49 7.58 -0.96
N VAL A 200 -12.30 7.51 0.09
CA VAL A 200 -13.76 7.63 -0.01
C VAL A 200 -14.21 8.82 0.83
N LEU A 201 -14.82 9.81 0.20
CA LEU A 201 -15.48 10.94 0.84
C LEU A 201 -16.97 10.63 1.02
N PHE A 202 -17.51 10.92 2.20
CA PHE A 202 -18.94 10.88 2.47
C PHE A 202 -19.48 12.30 2.62
N THR A 203 -20.43 12.67 1.77
CA THR A 203 -21.16 13.94 1.89
C THR A 203 -22.64 13.66 2.17
N ASP A 204 -23.43 14.72 2.36
CA ASP A 204 -24.88 14.58 2.53
C ASP A 204 -25.58 14.08 1.24
N ASN A 205 -24.95 14.22 0.07
CA ASN A 205 -25.51 13.80 -1.23
C ASN A 205 -25.10 12.38 -1.64
N GLY A 206 -24.03 11.83 -1.06
CA GLY A 206 -23.58 10.47 -1.31
C GLY A 206 -22.07 10.27 -1.13
N PRO A 207 -21.59 9.03 -1.26
CA PRO A 207 -20.16 8.73 -1.26
C PRO A 207 -19.54 9.01 -2.63
N THR A 208 -18.31 9.51 -2.64
CA THR A 208 -17.45 9.56 -3.85
C THR A 208 -16.09 8.96 -3.52
N SER A 209 -15.52 8.20 -4.46
CA SER A 209 -14.20 7.60 -4.31
C SER A 209 -13.23 8.08 -5.39
N ALA A 210 -11.98 8.29 -5.00
CA ALA A 210 -10.85 8.48 -5.90
C ALA A 210 -9.78 7.42 -5.60
N VAL A 211 -9.09 6.93 -6.63
CA VAL A 211 -8.07 5.90 -6.47
C VAL A 211 -6.95 6.06 -7.46
N VAL A 212 -5.72 6.10 -6.96
CA VAL A 212 -4.53 6.07 -7.80
C VAL A 212 -3.77 4.77 -7.60
N TYR A 213 -3.27 4.24 -8.72
CA TYR A 213 -2.44 3.03 -8.75
C TYR A 213 -1.03 3.40 -9.20
N GLY A 214 -0.03 2.88 -8.48
CA GLY A 214 1.36 2.97 -8.89
C GLY A 214 1.69 2.06 -10.07
N ALA A 215 2.86 2.29 -10.68
CA ALA A 215 3.39 1.39 -11.69
C ALA A 215 3.70 0.01 -11.07
N PRO A 216 3.32 -1.10 -11.73
CA PRO A 216 3.62 -2.44 -11.22
C PRO A 216 5.11 -2.76 -11.34
N VAL A 217 5.66 -3.42 -10.32
CA VAL A 217 7.03 -3.94 -10.29
C VAL A 217 6.97 -5.46 -10.19
N THR A 218 7.69 -6.15 -11.07
CA THR A 218 7.81 -7.61 -11.05
C THR A 218 8.89 -8.04 -10.05
N LEU A 219 8.58 -9.07 -9.25
CA LEU A 219 9.43 -9.69 -8.23
C LEU A 219 10.13 -10.94 -8.73
#